data_AF-A0A497C0K9-F1
#
_entry.id   AF-A0A497C0K9-F1
#
_cell.length_a   1.000
_cell.length_b   1.000
_cell.length_c   1.000
_cell.angle_alpha   90.00
_cell.angle_beta   90.00
_cell.angle_gamma   90.00
#
_symmetry.space_group_name_H-M   'P 1'
#
loop_
_entity.id
_entity.type
_entity.pdbx_description
1 polymer ?
#
loop_
_entity_poly.entity_id
_entity_poly.type
_entity_poly.pdbx_seq_one_letter_code
_entity_poly.pdbx_strand_id
1 'polypeptide(L)' 'MIDKNEFKNGMVKLCNAFDYKFNQDSVPVYWEYISKQIKNKEEFKKVTDYIIMNNRFFPRISDFTIAVGKTIKPVF' A
#
# COMPACT_ATOMS: atom_id res chain seq x y z
N MET A 1 -15.14 1.34 0.87
CA MET A 1 -14.20 0.83 1.89
C MET A 1 -13.38 -0.26 1.25
N ILE A 2 -12.07 -0.29 1.48
CA ILE A 2 -11.25 -1.37 0.93
C ILE A 2 -11.56 -2.68 1.66
N ASP A 3 -11.55 -3.80 0.95
CA ASP A 3 -11.78 -5.12 1.54
C ASP A 3 -10.46 -5.74 2.03
N LYS A 4 -10.52 -6.59 3.06
CA LYS A 4 -9.34 -7.28 3.60
C LYS A 4 -8.67 -8.16 2.54
N ASN A 5 -9.45 -8.79 1.65
CA ASN A 5 -8.91 -9.62 0.58
C ASN A 5 -8.15 -8.77 -0.45
N GLU A 6 -8.71 -7.61 -0.82
CA GLU A 6 -8.08 -6.68 -1.77
C GLU A 6 -6.76 -6.13 -1.22
N PHE A 7 -6.73 -5.81 0.07
CA PHE A 7 -5.50 -5.42 0.73
C PHE A 7 -4.46 -6.53 0.73
N LYS A 8 -4.86 -7.76 1.08
CA LYS A 8 -3.97 -8.92 1.04
C LYS A 8 -3.39 -9.12 -0.36
N ASN A 9 -4.20 -8.98 -1.41
CA ASN A 9 -3.75 -9.08 -2.80
C ASN A 9 -2.71 -8.00 -3.17
N GLY A 10 -2.94 -6.74 -2.78
CA GLY A 10 -1.95 -5.68 -3.03
C GLY A 10 -0.66 -5.84 -2.21
N MET A 11 -0.77 -6.34 -0.98
CA MET A 11 0.42 -6.68 -0.18
C MET A 11 1.21 -7.82 -0.81
N VAL A 12 0.55 -8.89 -1.28
CA VAL A 12 1.23 -9.97 -2.03
C VAL A 12 1.91 -9.43 -3.28
N LYS A 13 1.27 -8.53 -4.03
CA LYS A 13 1.88 -7.88 -5.19
C LYS A 13 3.16 -7.11 -4.82
N LEU A 14 3.15 -6.36 -3.72
CA LEU A 14 4.35 -5.70 -3.19
C LEU A 14 5.42 -6.71 -2.78
N CYS A 15 5.05 -7.78 -2.09
CA CYS A 15 6.00 -8.84 -1.67
C CYS A 15 6.72 -9.41 -2.88
N ASN A 16 5.96 -9.73 -3.94
CA ASN A 16 6.51 -10.28 -5.17
C ASN A 16 7.37 -9.26 -5.92
N ALA A 17 6.96 -7.98 -5.97
CA ALA A 17 7.71 -6.93 -6.67
C ALA A 17 9.07 -6.64 -6.02
N PHE A 18 9.20 -6.82 -4.71
CA PHE A 18 10.40 -6.52 -3.94
C PHE A 18 11.17 -7.76 -3.47
N ASP A 19 10.78 -8.96 -3.92
CA ASP A 19 11.29 -10.26 -3.43
C ASP A 19 11.33 -10.33 -1.88
N TYR A 20 10.29 -9.77 -1.24
CA TYR A 20 10.24 -9.61 0.21
C TYR A 20 9.32 -10.65 0.83
N LYS A 21 9.85 -11.43 1.78
CA LYS A 21 9.03 -12.29 2.64
C LYS A 21 8.36 -11.46 3.71
N PHE A 22 7.11 -11.10 3.46
CA PHE A 22 6.33 -10.31 4.39
C PHE A 22 5.95 -11.12 5.63
N ASN A 23 6.31 -10.57 6.79
CA ASN A 23 5.91 -11.15 8.06
C ASN A 23 4.39 -11.05 8.20
N GLN A 24 3.70 -12.19 8.30
CA GLN A 24 2.24 -12.23 8.41
C GLN A 24 1.74 -11.53 9.68
N ASP A 25 2.55 -11.50 10.75
CA ASP A 25 2.23 -10.77 11.98
C ASP A 25 2.18 -9.25 11.78
N SER A 26 2.79 -8.73 10.71
CA SER A 26 2.75 -7.30 10.37
C SER A 26 1.52 -6.91 9.54
N VAL A 27 0.80 -7.86 8.95
CA VAL A 27 -0.39 -7.60 8.10
C VAL A 27 -1.46 -6.78 8.84
N PRO A 28 -1.82 -7.09 10.11
CA PRO A 28 -2.85 -6.34 10.83
C PRO A 28 -2.46 -4.88 11.04
N VAL A 29 -1.18 -4.60 11.33
CA VAL A 29 -0.68 -3.25 11.60
C VAL A 29 -0.71 -2.39 10.33
N TYR A 30 -0.26 -2.95 9.19
CA TYR A 30 -0.35 -2.26 7.91
C TYR A 30 -1.82 -2.03 7.52
N TRP A 31 -2.70 -3.02 7.75
CA TRP A 31 -4.13 -2.88 7.48
C TRP A 31 -4.77 -1.75 8.28
N GLU A 32 -4.54 -1.69 9.60
CA GLU A 32 -5.11 -0.64 10.46
C GLU A 32 -4.67 0.77 10.04
N TYR A 33 -3.41 0.93 9.62
CA TYR A 33 -2.92 2.22 9.14
C TYR A 33 -3.45 2.58 7.75
N ILE A 34 -3.39 1.63 6.82
CA ILE A 34 -3.73 1.88 5.41
C ILE A 34 -5.25 2.05 5.23
N SER A 35 -6.08 1.27 5.93
CA SER A 35 -7.54 1.37 5.86
C SER A 35 -8.10 2.70 6.38
N LYS A 36 -7.37 3.40 7.27
CA LYS A 36 -7.73 4.75 7.73
C LYS A 36 -7.47 5.82 6.68
N GLN A 37 -6.48 5.62 5.81
CA GLN A 37 -6.07 6.61 4.81
C GLN A 37 -6.70 6.34 3.43
N ILE A 38 -6.84 5.08 3.07
CA ILE A 38 -7.31 4.66 1.75
C ILE A 38 -8.71 4.08 1.86
N LYS A 39 -9.68 4.80 1.29
CA LYS A 39 -11.10 4.49 1.47
C LYS A 39 -11.66 3.61 0.36
N ASN A 40 -11.02 3.59 -0.80
CA ASN A 40 -11.45 2.77 -1.94
C ASN A 40 -10.33 1.91 -2.53
N LYS A 41 -10.73 0.89 -3.30
CA LYS A 41 -9.81 -0.08 -3.91
C LYS A 41 -8.91 0.52 -4.98
N GLU A 42 -9.42 1.50 -5.74
CA GLU A 42 -8.69 2.10 -6.86
C GLU A 42 -7.54 2.97 -6.37
N GLU A 43 -7.76 3.72 -5.27
CA GLU A 43 -6.74 4.47 -4.55
C GLU A 43 -5.62 3.56 -4.07
N PHE A 44 -5.95 2.42 -3.46
CA PHE A 44 -4.91 1.48 -2.99
C PHE A 44 -4.12 0.88 -4.13
N LYS A 45 -4.78 0.55 -5.24
CA LYS A 45 -4.09 0.09 -6.45
C LYS A 45 -3.11 1.16 -6.96
N LYS A 46 -3.55 2.41 -7.07
CA LYS A 46 -2.67 3.54 -7.48
C LYS A 46 -1.50 3.73 -6.52
N VAL A 47 -1.74 3.65 -5.22
CA VAL A 47 -0.69 3.76 -4.18
C VAL A 47 0.31 2.61 -4.28
N THR A 48 -0.16 1.37 -4.42
CA THR A 48 0.73 0.20 -4.57
C THR A 48 1.53 0.25 -5.85
N ASP A 49 0.92 0.60 -6.99
CA ASP A 49 1.63 0.79 -8.26
C ASP A 49 2.67 1.92 -8.17
N TYR A 50 2.32 3.06 -7.55
CA TYR A 50 3.26 4.16 -7.33
C TYR A 50 4.48 3.72 -6.52
N ILE A 51 4.26 2.98 -5.42
CA ILE A 51 5.34 2.45 -4.58
C ILE A 51 6.25 1.51 -5.39
N ILE A 52 5.66 0.59 -6.16
CA ILE A 52 6.43 -0.37 -6.98
C ILE A 52 7.31 0.38 -7.99
N MET A 53 6.79 1.44 -8.61
CA MET A 53 7.52 2.21 -9.63
C MET A 53 8.59 3.13 -9.05
N ASN A 54 8.42 3.64 -7.83
CA ASN A 54 9.27 4.70 -7.27
C ASN A 54 10.22 4.22 -6.17
N ASN A 55 9.98 3.05 -5.57
CA ASN A 55 10.83 2.51 -4.52
C ASN A 55 11.72 1.40 -5.04
N ARG A 56 12.93 1.33 -4.50
CA ARG A 56 13.90 0.24 -4.76
C ARG A 56 13.83 -0.87 -3.71
N PHE A 57 13.23 -0.59 -2.57
CA PHE A 57 13.10 -1.50 -1.42
C PHE A 57 11.66 -1.61 -0.98
N PHE A 58 11.36 -2.66 -0.22
CA PHE A 58 10.02 -2.86 0.33
C PHE A 58 9.58 -1.64 1.14
N PRO A 59 8.35 -1.11 0.90
CA PRO A 59 7.89 0.11 1.52
C PRO A 59 7.72 -0.02 3.03
N ARG A 60 8.07 1.04 3.76
CA ARG A 60 7.66 1.23 5.15
C ARG A 60 6.22 1.73 5.18
N ILE A 61 5.54 1.60 6.33
CA ILE A 61 4.18 2.15 6.54
C ILE A 61 4.11 3.65 6.19
N SER A 62 5.17 4.43 6.48
CA SER A 62 5.25 5.85 6.13
C SER A 62 5.22 6.12 4.62
N ASP A 63 5.79 5.22 3.81
CA ASP A 63 5.84 5.38 2.35
C ASP A 63 4.43 5.29 1.74
N PHE A 64 3.53 4.50 2.33
CA PHE A 64 2.12 4.48 1.92
C PHE A 64 1.44 5.82 2.17
N THR A 65 1.75 6.51 3.27
CA THR A 65 1.18 7.84 3.57
C THR A 65 1.64 8.88 2.54
N ILE A 66 2.93 8.82 2.16
CA ILE A 66 3.49 9.70 1.14
C ILE A 66 2.86 9.42 -0.22
N ALA A 67 2.78 8.14 -0.60
CA ALA A 67 2.17 7.71 -1.86
C ALA A 67 0.68 8.09 -1.95
N VAL A 68 -0.08 7.97 -0.85
CA VAL A 68 -1.46 8.50 -0.72
C VAL A 68 -1.49 10.00 -1.02
N GLY A 69 -0.61 10.78 -0.39
CA GLY A 69 -0.52 12.22 -0.64
C GLY A 69 -0.15 12.59 -2.07
N LYS A 70 0.63 11.75 -2.77
CA LYS A 70 1.06 11.97 -4.16
C LYS A 70 0.07 11.47 -5.21
N THR A 71 -0.76 10.47 -4.88
CA THR A 71 -1.67 9.82 -5.83
C THR A 71 -3.13 10.22 -5.66
N ILE A 72 -3.53 10.69 -4.48
CA ILE A 72 -4.93 10.96 -4.12
C ILE A 72 -5.20 12.46 -3.96
N LYS A 73 -4.25 13.24 -3.45
CA LYS A 73 -4.42 14.69 -3.38
C LYS A 73 -4.10 15.31 -4.75
N PRO A 74 -5.06 16.03 -5.39
CA PRO A 74 -4.74 16.81 -6.57
C PRO A 74 -3.74 17.91 -6.17
N VAL A 75 -2.76 18.12 -7.05
CA VAL A 75 -1.98 19.36 -7.07
C VAL A 75 -3.00 20.48 -7.32
N PHE A 76 -3.19 21.35 -6.33
CA PHE A 76 -3.97 22.58 -6.46
C PHE A 76 -3.21 23.57 -7.36
#